data_AF-A0A7X3TQQ5-F1
#
_entry.id   AF-A0A7X3TQQ5-F1
#
_cell.length_a   1.000
_cell.length_b   1.000
_cell.length_c   1.000
_cell.angle_alpha   90.00
_cell.angle_beta   90.00
_cell.angle_gamma   90.00
#
_symmetry.space_group_name_H-M   'P 1'
#
loop_
_entity.id
_entity.type
_entity.pdbx_description
1 polymer ?
#
loop_
_entity_poly.entity_id
_entity_poly.type
_entity_poly.pdbx_seq_one_letter_code
_entity_poly.pdbx_strand_id
1 'polypeptide(L)'
;MDFIGNIKELAEKALSQKDLLDTEEATKNALIMPFIQELGYNVFDPQEVRPEYTADIGTKKGEKVDYAIFRDDSPAILLECKALGVALDSSHRNQLFRYFSAIAKVRFGVLTNGLMYQFYTDLDHKNRMDEKPFLEFNLSNIQEPLVEELQKFTKANFNADTIISRAEDLKYTREIKHLLAEEYN
;
A
#
# COMPACT_ATOMS: atom_id res chain seq x y z
N MET A 1 -21.29 -0.58 -6.45
CA MET A 1 -20.97 -1.33 -5.22
C MET A 1 -20.59 -0.34 -4.15
N ASP A 2 -20.96 -0.64 -2.91
CA ASP A 2 -20.62 0.17 -1.75
C ASP A 2 -19.21 -0.17 -1.26
N PHE A 3 -18.19 0.53 -1.79
CA PHE A 3 -16.78 0.28 -1.43
C PHE A 3 -16.53 0.50 0.06
N ILE A 4 -17.16 1.51 0.67
CA ILE A 4 -16.97 1.78 2.10
C ILE A 4 -17.60 0.67 2.95
N GLY A 5 -18.77 0.16 2.56
CA GLY A 5 -19.39 -1.01 3.18
C GLY A 5 -18.46 -2.23 3.17
N ASN A 6 -17.93 -2.58 2.01
CA ASN A 6 -17.03 -3.73 1.88
C ASN A 6 -15.75 -3.58 2.73
N ILE A 7 -15.14 -2.39 2.77
CA ILE A 7 -13.94 -2.14 3.58
C ILE A 7 -14.26 -2.23 5.09
N LYS A 8 -15.46 -1.79 5.51
CA LYS A 8 -15.92 -1.96 6.89
C LYS A 8 -16.14 -3.43 7.24
N GLU A 9 -16.75 -4.22 6.35
CA GLU A 9 -16.89 -5.68 6.55
C GLU A 9 -15.54 -6.39 6.66
N LEU A 10 -14.57 -6.01 5.81
CA LEU A 10 -13.21 -6.52 5.89
C LEU A 10 -12.53 -6.16 7.23
N ALA A 11 -12.71 -4.93 7.71
CA ALA A 11 -12.20 -4.51 9.01
C ALA A 11 -12.81 -5.32 10.17
N GLU A 12 -14.13 -5.53 10.17
CA GLU A 12 -14.81 -6.34 11.19
C GLU A 12 -14.27 -7.77 11.20
N LYS A 13 -14.12 -8.38 10.01
CA LYS A 13 -13.52 -9.70 9.86
C LYS A 13 -12.08 -9.71 10.39
N ALA A 14 -11.27 -8.73 10.04
CA ALA A 14 -9.88 -8.61 10.49
C ALA A 14 -9.77 -8.56 12.01
N LEU A 15 -10.62 -7.76 12.65
CA LEU A 15 -10.65 -7.62 14.11
C LEU A 15 -11.14 -8.89 14.81
N SER A 16 -12.10 -9.61 14.23
CA SER A 16 -12.62 -10.86 14.79
C SER A 16 -11.66 -12.05 14.68
N GLN A 17 -10.78 -12.04 13.67
CA GLN A 17 -9.86 -13.14 13.37
C GLN A 17 -8.43 -12.89 13.81
N LYS A 18 -8.10 -11.68 14.30
CA LYS A 18 -6.72 -11.27 14.61
C LYS A 18 -5.94 -12.25 15.48
N ASP A 19 -6.60 -12.88 16.46
CA ASP A 19 -5.95 -13.78 17.42
C ASP A 19 -5.68 -15.18 16.82
N LEU A 20 -6.10 -15.43 15.58
CA LEU A 20 -5.86 -16.65 14.81
C LEU A 20 -4.76 -16.46 13.74
N LEU A 21 -4.23 -15.25 13.59
CA LEU A 21 -3.30 -14.87 12.51
C LEU A 21 -1.86 -14.78 13.02
N ASP A 22 -1.29 -15.92 13.38
CA ASP A 22 0.04 -16.00 14.01
C ASP A 22 1.22 -15.85 13.03
N THR A 23 0.96 -15.89 11.72
CA THR A 23 2.02 -15.86 10.70
C THR A 23 1.77 -14.77 9.66
N GLU A 24 2.84 -14.38 8.98
CA GLU A 24 2.77 -13.49 7.83
C GLU A 24 1.90 -14.09 6.72
N GLU A 25 2.02 -15.39 6.46
CA GLU A 25 1.23 -16.08 5.45
C GLU A 25 -0.26 -16.13 5.82
N ALA A 26 -0.60 -16.38 7.09
CA ALA A 26 -1.97 -16.30 7.56
C ALA A 26 -2.54 -14.87 7.38
N THR A 27 -1.74 -13.85 7.70
CA THR A 27 -2.10 -12.43 7.53
C THR A 27 -2.35 -12.08 6.06
N LYS A 28 -1.46 -12.53 5.18
CA LYS A 28 -1.57 -12.37 3.72
C LYS A 28 -2.87 -12.98 3.20
N ASN A 29 -3.16 -14.23 3.56
CA ASN A 29 -4.33 -14.96 3.10
C ASN A 29 -5.65 -14.41 3.66
N ALA A 30 -5.70 -14.10 4.97
CA ALA A 30 -6.94 -13.74 5.62
C ALA A 30 -7.32 -12.27 5.45
N LEU A 31 -6.34 -11.37 5.31
CA LEU A 31 -6.55 -9.92 5.33
C LEU A 31 -6.09 -9.23 4.04
N ILE A 32 -4.84 -9.43 3.64
CA ILE A 32 -4.22 -8.62 2.57
C ILE A 32 -4.76 -9.02 1.19
N MET A 33 -4.88 -10.32 0.89
CA MET A 33 -5.48 -10.76 -0.38
C MET A 33 -6.94 -10.32 -0.52
N PRO A 34 -7.81 -10.49 0.51
CA PRO A 34 -9.14 -9.91 0.48
C PRO A 34 -9.13 -8.39 0.28
N PHE A 35 -8.22 -7.64 0.91
CA PHE A 35 -8.08 -6.20 0.65
C PHE A 35 -7.77 -5.88 -0.82
N ILE A 36 -6.84 -6.62 -1.44
CA ILE A 36 -6.53 -6.47 -2.87
C ILE A 36 -7.76 -6.80 -3.73
N GLN A 37 -8.56 -7.80 -3.34
CA GLN A 37 -9.83 -8.11 -4.01
C GLN A 37 -10.88 -7.01 -3.85
N GLU A 38 -10.97 -6.36 -2.68
CA GLU A 38 -11.88 -5.23 -2.47
C GLU A 38 -11.47 -3.99 -3.26
N LEU A 39 -10.18 -3.83 -3.56
CA LEU A 39 -9.72 -2.86 -4.56
C LEU A 39 -10.14 -3.24 -5.99
N GLY A 40 -10.72 -4.42 -6.20
CA GLY A 40 -11.23 -4.90 -7.48
C GLY A 40 -10.20 -5.64 -8.34
N TYR A 41 -9.01 -5.93 -7.81
CA TYR A 41 -7.98 -6.70 -8.52
C TYR A 41 -8.18 -8.21 -8.30
N ASN A 42 -8.05 -9.00 -9.37
CA ASN A 42 -8.17 -10.45 -9.26
C ASN A 42 -6.87 -11.09 -8.77
N VAL A 43 -6.82 -11.44 -7.49
CA VAL A 43 -5.67 -12.14 -6.86
C VAL A 43 -5.37 -13.52 -7.43
N PHE A 44 -6.30 -14.11 -8.19
CA PHE A 44 -6.13 -15.41 -8.85
C PHE A 44 -5.70 -15.28 -10.33
N ASP A 45 -5.62 -14.06 -10.86
CA ASP A 45 -5.13 -13.82 -12.22
C ASP A 45 -3.68 -13.31 -12.17
N PRO A 46 -2.69 -14.11 -12.60
CA PRO A 46 -1.27 -13.69 -12.60
C PRO A 46 -0.97 -12.59 -13.62
N GLN A 47 -1.91 -12.24 -14.51
CA GLN A 47 -1.78 -11.05 -15.35
C GLN A 47 -2.10 -9.77 -14.56
N GLU A 48 -2.80 -9.88 -13.44
CA GLU A 48 -3.26 -8.75 -12.63
C GLU A 48 -2.55 -8.67 -11.27
N VAL A 49 -2.40 -9.77 -10.54
CA VAL A 49 -1.70 -9.82 -9.26
C VAL A 49 -0.68 -10.95 -9.28
N ARG A 50 0.60 -10.61 -9.09
CA ARG A 50 1.68 -11.60 -9.02
C ARG A 50 2.22 -11.69 -7.60
N PRO A 51 2.06 -12.83 -6.91
CA PRO A 51 2.74 -13.06 -5.65
C PRO A 51 4.24 -13.26 -5.89
N GLU A 52 5.04 -13.01 -4.85
CA GLU A 52 6.49 -13.27 -4.85
C GLU A 52 7.22 -12.66 -6.06
N TYR A 53 6.82 -11.44 -6.45
CA TYR A 53 7.28 -10.84 -7.67
C TYR A 53 8.76 -10.46 -7.58
N THR A 54 9.52 -10.93 -8.56
CA THR A 54 10.92 -10.58 -8.77
C THR A 54 11.04 -9.79 -10.06
N ALA A 55 11.73 -8.66 -10.03
CA ALA A 55 12.21 -8.01 -11.24
C ALA A 55 13.66 -8.44 -11.49
N ASP A 56 13.98 -8.84 -12.71
CA ASP A 56 15.34 -9.20 -13.13
C ASP A 56 16.24 -7.94 -13.15
N ILE A 57 16.67 -7.50 -11.97
CA ILE A 57 17.46 -6.27 -11.80
C ILE A 57 18.76 -6.64 -11.10
N GLY A 58 19.86 -6.47 -11.84
CA GLY A 58 21.18 -6.93 -11.43
C GLY A 58 21.70 -6.26 -10.15
N THR A 59 21.97 -7.09 -9.14
CA THR A 59 23.20 -7.19 -8.30
C THR A 59 22.92 -7.99 -7.03
N LYS A 60 21.65 -8.08 -6.59
CA LYS A 60 21.19 -9.04 -5.57
C LYS A 60 20.15 -9.99 -6.15
N LYS A 61 20.59 -11.17 -6.59
CA LYS A 61 19.70 -12.28 -6.94
C LYS A 61 18.90 -12.69 -5.69
N GLY A 62 17.57 -12.72 -5.79
CA GLY A 62 16.70 -13.48 -4.88
C GLY A 62 15.95 -12.71 -3.80
N GLU A 63 16.04 -11.37 -3.75
CA GLU A 63 15.02 -10.62 -3.02
C GLU A 63 13.71 -10.66 -3.85
N LYS A 64 12.55 -10.57 -3.20
CA LYS A 64 11.22 -10.58 -3.83
C LYS A 64 10.29 -9.65 -3.05
N VAL A 65 9.31 -9.07 -3.73
CA VAL A 65 8.21 -8.35 -3.08
C VAL A 65 7.01 -9.28 -3.00
N ASP A 66 6.20 -9.14 -1.95
CA ASP A 66 5.14 -10.11 -1.67
C ASP A 66 4.05 -10.13 -2.73
N TYR A 67 3.61 -8.95 -3.18
CA TYR A 67 2.69 -8.83 -4.30
C TYR A 67 3.08 -7.67 -5.22
N ALA A 68 2.84 -7.86 -6.51
CA ALA A 68 2.84 -6.79 -7.49
C ALA A 68 1.49 -6.78 -8.22
N ILE A 69 0.83 -5.62 -8.23
CA ILE A 69 -0.38 -5.37 -9.00
C ILE A 69 0.01 -4.76 -10.34
N PHE A 70 -0.48 -5.37 -11.42
CA PHE A 70 -0.20 -5.01 -12.79
C PHE A 70 -1.32 -4.16 -13.38
N ARG A 71 -0.91 -3.16 -14.17
CA ARG A 71 -1.76 -2.33 -15.02
C ARG A 71 -1.11 -2.25 -16.39
N ASP A 72 -1.87 -2.54 -17.44
CA ASP A 72 -1.39 -2.48 -18.83
C ASP A 72 -0.04 -3.22 -19.01
N ASP A 73 0.01 -4.48 -18.56
CA ASP A 73 1.17 -5.38 -18.59
C ASP A 73 2.42 -4.90 -17.84
N SER A 74 2.29 -3.88 -16.98
CA SER A 74 3.39 -3.31 -16.20
C SER A 74 3.06 -3.28 -14.71
N PRO A 75 4.03 -3.55 -13.81
CA PRO A 75 3.79 -3.44 -12.38
C PRO A 75 3.57 -1.97 -12.01
N ALA A 76 2.43 -1.67 -11.38
CA ALA A 76 2.03 -0.32 -11.01
C ALA A 76 2.13 -0.08 -9.49
N ILE A 77 1.74 -1.09 -8.70
CA ILE A 77 1.73 -1.05 -7.24
C ILE A 77 2.51 -2.27 -6.72
N LEU A 78 3.46 -2.05 -5.82
CA LEU A 78 4.15 -3.12 -5.11
C LEU A 78 3.67 -3.16 -3.66
N LEU A 79 3.51 -4.35 -3.10
CA LEU A 79 3.09 -4.55 -1.72
C LEU A 79 4.09 -5.41 -0.96
N GLU A 80 4.65 -4.85 0.11
CA GLU A 80 5.45 -5.56 1.11
C GLU A 80 4.56 -5.80 2.34
N CYS A 81 4.50 -7.05 2.79
CA CYS A 81 3.60 -7.51 3.82
C CYS A 81 4.38 -7.93 5.06
N LYS A 82 3.72 -7.83 6.22
CA LYS A 82 4.22 -8.35 7.50
C LYS A 82 3.12 -9.10 8.23
N ALA A 83 3.52 -9.93 9.18
CA ALA A 83 2.57 -10.56 10.10
C ALA A 83 1.79 -9.51 10.89
N LEU A 84 0.54 -9.84 11.18
CA LEU A 84 -0.32 -9.02 12.00
C LEU A 84 0.34 -8.74 13.37
N GLY A 85 0.21 -7.49 13.85
CA GLY A 85 0.84 -7.06 15.10
C GLY A 85 2.31 -6.65 14.99
N VAL A 86 2.99 -6.93 13.87
CA VAL A 86 4.33 -6.40 13.60
C VAL A 86 4.25 -4.91 13.29
N ALA A 87 5.09 -4.12 13.95
CA ALA A 87 5.21 -2.69 13.68
C ALA A 87 5.89 -2.46 12.31
N LEU A 88 5.35 -1.52 11.53
CA LEU A 88 5.88 -1.16 10.22
C LEU A 88 7.06 -0.19 10.38
N ASP A 89 8.26 -0.74 10.57
CA ASP A 89 9.49 0.04 10.79
C ASP A 89 10.31 0.34 9.50
N SER A 90 11.42 1.05 9.69
CA SER A 90 12.32 1.48 8.62
C SER A 90 13.04 0.32 7.92
N SER A 91 13.23 -0.83 8.57
CA SER A 91 13.88 -1.99 7.97
C SER A 91 12.99 -2.62 6.90
N HIS A 92 11.68 -2.72 7.17
CA HIS A 92 10.68 -3.19 6.21
C HIS A 92 10.53 -2.22 5.04
N ARG A 93 10.52 -0.91 5.32
CA ARG A 93 10.49 0.13 4.28
C ARG A 93 11.69 0.04 3.34
N ASN A 94 12.88 -0.25 3.85
CA ASN A 94 14.09 -0.38 3.04
C ASN A 94 14.02 -1.54 2.02
N GLN A 95 13.28 -2.60 2.32
CA GLN A 95 13.04 -3.69 1.36
C GLN A 95 12.17 -3.18 0.20
N LEU A 96 11.02 -2.59 0.51
CA LEU A 96 10.12 -2.02 -0.49
C LEU A 96 10.80 -0.91 -1.33
N PHE A 97 11.60 -0.05 -0.70
CA PHE A 97 12.36 1.02 -1.35
C PHE A 97 13.27 0.50 -2.48
N ARG A 98 13.99 -0.60 -2.23
CA ARG A 98 14.90 -1.18 -3.24
C ARG A 98 14.13 -1.62 -4.48
N TYR A 99 12.98 -2.28 -4.30
CA TYR A 99 12.14 -2.73 -5.40
C TYR A 99 11.52 -1.58 -6.19
N PHE A 100 10.93 -0.64 -5.46
CA PHE A 100 10.31 0.54 -6.03
C PHE A 100 11.31 1.27 -6.94
N SER A 101 12.54 1.50 -6.44
CA SER A 101 13.56 2.26 -7.17
C SER A 101 14.16 1.49 -8.35
N ALA A 102 14.10 0.17 -8.30
CA ALA A 102 14.64 -0.69 -9.34
C ALA A 102 13.70 -0.78 -10.56
N ILE A 103 12.39 -0.77 -10.35
CA ILE A 103 11.40 -0.96 -11.41
C ILE A 103 10.84 0.39 -11.86
N ALA A 104 11.41 0.95 -12.92
CA ALA A 104 11.10 2.32 -13.40
C ALA A 104 9.61 2.61 -13.75
N LYS A 105 8.77 1.58 -13.93
CA LYS A 105 7.33 1.73 -14.22
C LYS A 105 6.45 1.72 -12.96
N VAL A 106 6.98 1.28 -11.82
CA VAL A 106 6.24 1.28 -10.56
C VAL A 106 6.06 2.72 -10.11
N ARG A 107 4.83 3.07 -9.70
CA ARG A 107 4.50 4.40 -9.20
C ARG A 107 4.15 4.38 -7.71
N PHE A 108 3.69 3.24 -7.19
CA PHE A 108 3.25 3.14 -5.80
C PHE A 108 3.87 1.95 -5.07
N GLY A 109 4.22 2.17 -3.81
CA GLY A 109 4.60 1.13 -2.86
C GLY A 109 3.64 1.11 -1.69
N VAL A 110 3.28 -0.07 -1.21
CA VAL A 110 2.44 -0.26 -0.02
C VAL A 110 3.17 -1.15 0.97
N LEU A 111 3.33 -0.68 2.20
CA LEU A 111 3.79 -1.50 3.32
C LEU A 111 2.61 -1.77 4.25
N THR A 112 2.35 -3.04 4.56
CA THR A 112 1.17 -3.40 5.36
C THR A 112 1.40 -4.59 6.29
N ASN A 113 0.69 -4.61 7.41
CA ASN A 113 0.57 -5.77 8.30
C ASN A 113 -0.87 -6.33 8.34
N GLY A 114 -1.67 -6.01 7.33
CA GLY A 114 -3.07 -6.40 7.23
C GLY A 114 -4.06 -5.47 7.92
N LEU A 115 -3.66 -4.69 8.94
CA LEU A 115 -4.51 -3.66 9.57
C LEU A 115 -4.11 -2.24 9.19
N MET A 116 -2.80 -1.96 9.19
CA MET A 116 -2.24 -0.68 8.77
C MET A 116 -1.69 -0.79 7.36
N TYR A 117 -2.08 0.13 6.48
CA TYR A 117 -1.59 0.23 5.10
C TYR A 117 -0.93 1.59 4.92
N GLN A 118 0.37 1.60 4.64
CA GLN A 118 1.14 2.81 4.37
C GLN A 118 1.44 2.88 2.88
N PHE A 119 0.94 3.92 2.21
CA PHE A 119 1.10 4.15 0.79
C PHE A 119 2.21 5.17 0.54
N TYR A 120 3.12 4.82 -0.36
CA TYR A 120 4.29 5.58 -0.75
C TYR A 120 4.28 5.82 -2.27
N THR A 121 4.90 6.92 -2.67
CA THR A 121 5.14 7.30 -4.08
C THR A 121 6.48 8.05 -4.13
N ASP A 122 6.87 8.58 -5.28
CA ASP A 122 8.15 9.23 -5.55
C ASP A 122 8.03 10.75 -5.81
N LEU A 123 7.45 11.50 -4.86
CA LEU A 123 7.24 12.95 -5.02
C LEU A 123 8.56 13.73 -4.95
N ASP A 124 9.48 13.33 -4.08
CA ASP A 124 10.72 14.08 -3.85
C ASP A 124 11.72 13.87 -5.00
N HIS A 125 11.83 12.62 -5.45
CA HIS A 125 12.79 12.21 -6.47
C HIS A 125 12.19 11.11 -7.32
N LYS A 126 12.08 11.35 -8.63
CA LYS A 126 11.56 10.36 -9.58
C LYS A 126 12.27 9.00 -9.44
N ASN A 127 11.49 7.93 -9.41
CA ASN A 127 11.93 6.55 -9.22
C ASN A 127 12.71 6.32 -7.90
N ARG A 128 12.45 7.12 -6.88
CA ARG A 128 12.97 6.93 -5.53
C ARG A 128 11.83 7.13 -4.55
N MET A 129 11.43 6.05 -3.89
CA MET A 129 10.31 6.08 -2.96
C MET A 129 10.56 7.07 -1.82
N ASP A 130 9.58 7.91 -1.53
CA ASP A 130 9.62 8.88 -0.43
C ASP A 130 9.81 8.17 0.92
N GLU A 131 10.47 8.84 1.86
CA GLU A 131 10.68 8.27 3.19
C GLU A 131 9.38 8.17 3.99
N LYS A 132 8.46 9.12 3.85
CA LYS A 132 7.19 9.14 4.59
C LYS A 132 6.05 8.70 3.67
N PRO A 133 5.09 7.91 4.16
CA PRO A 133 3.88 7.65 3.38
C PRO A 133 3.08 8.93 3.19
N PHE A 134 2.39 9.03 2.07
CA PHE A 134 1.46 10.15 1.80
C PHE A 134 0.04 9.83 2.27
N LEU A 135 -0.30 8.54 2.38
CA LEU A 135 -1.56 8.03 2.90
C LEU A 135 -1.30 6.87 3.85
N GLU A 136 -1.92 6.92 5.03
CA GLU A 136 -1.95 5.82 5.99
C GLU A 136 -3.41 5.44 6.23
N PHE A 137 -3.74 4.16 6.09
CA PHE A 137 -5.10 3.66 6.25
C PHE A 137 -5.14 2.55 7.28
N ASN A 138 -5.95 2.74 8.32
CA ASN A 138 -6.08 1.82 9.45
C ASN A 138 -7.46 1.17 9.46
N LEU A 139 -7.53 -0.14 9.20
CA LEU A 139 -8.79 -0.89 9.24
C LEU A 139 -9.43 -0.90 10.63
N SER A 140 -8.65 -0.82 11.71
CA SER A 140 -9.18 -0.75 13.07
C SER A 140 -9.80 0.60 13.41
N ASN A 141 -9.55 1.64 12.61
CA ASN A 141 -10.03 2.99 12.83
C ASN A 141 -10.24 3.71 11.48
N ILE A 142 -11.28 3.28 10.76
CA ILE A 142 -11.59 3.80 9.44
C ILE A 142 -12.12 5.24 9.56
N GLN A 143 -11.48 6.15 8.85
CA GLN A 143 -11.97 7.52 8.66
C GLN A 143 -12.51 7.66 7.23
N GLU A 144 -13.76 8.10 7.09
CA GLU A 144 -14.42 8.19 5.78
C GLU A 144 -13.64 8.98 4.73
N PRO A 145 -13.00 10.13 5.04
CA PRO A 145 -12.18 10.85 4.06
C PRO A 145 -11.00 10.03 3.52
N LEU A 146 -10.43 9.13 4.33
CA LEU A 146 -9.33 8.26 3.89
C LEU A 146 -9.84 7.13 2.99
N VAL A 147 -11.10 6.72 3.12
CA VAL A 147 -11.73 5.75 2.21
C VAL A 147 -11.89 6.35 0.82
N GLU A 148 -12.20 7.65 0.70
CA GLU A 148 -12.26 8.35 -0.59
C GLU A 148 -10.88 8.42 -1.27
N GLU A 149 -9.81 8.60 -0.49
CA GLU A 149 -8.44 8.51 -1.01
C GLU A 149 -8.08 7.08 -1.42
N LEU A 150 -8.44 6.08 -0.60
CA LEU A 150 -8.24 4.67 -0.93
C LEU A 150 -9.01 4.23 -2.17
N GLN A 151 -10.22 4.77 -2.39
CA GLN A 151 -11.06 4.41 -3.54
C GLN A 151 -10.38 4.71 -4.88
N LYS A 152 -9.44 5.67 -4.93
CA LYS A 152 -8.64 5.97 -6.12
C LYS A 152 -7.71 4.81 -6.50
N PHE A 153 -7.33 3.95 -5.56
CA PHE A 153 -6.52 2.76 -5.82
C PHE A 153 -7.32 1.58 -6.38
N THR A 154 -8.65 1.66 -6.41
CA THR A 154 -9.47 0.60 -7.00
C THR A 154 -9.19 0.47 -8.50
N LYS A 155 -9.28 -0.76 -9.02
CA LYS A 155 -9.05 -1.09 -10.43
C LYS A 155 -9.79 -0.17 -11.40
N ALA A 156 -11.02 0.21 -11.04
CA ALA A 156 -11.90 1.05 -11.84
C ALA A 156 -11.51 2.53 -11.86
N ASN A 157 -10.92 3.04 -10.76
CA ASN A 157 -10.58 4.46 -10.60
C ASN A 157 -9.07 4.73 -10.69
N PHE A 158 -8.24 3.70 -10.84
CA PHE A 158 -6.79 3.83 -10.82
C PHE A 158 -6.29 4.71 -11.96
N ASN A 159 -5.73 5.86 -11.58
CA ASN A 159 -5.02 6.78 -12.46
C ASN A 159 -3.79 7.32 -11.71
N ALA A 160 -2.60 6.89 -12.13
CA ALA A 160 -1.37 7.19 -11.41
C ALA A 160 -1.11 8.69 -11.28
N ASP A 161 -1.31 9.46 -12.35
CA ASP A 161 -1.04 10.90 -12.36
C ASP A 161 -2.00 11.66 -11.43
N THR A 162 -3.27 11.25 -11.39
CA THR A 162 -4.27 11.84 -10.48
C THR A 162 -3.94 11.53 -9.03
N ILE A 163 -3.57 10.28 -8.71
CA ILE A 163 -3.20 9.87 -7.35
C ILE A 163 -1.93 10.62 -6.90
N ILE A 164 -0.94 10.79 -7.78
CA ILE A 164 0.30 11.50 -7.47
C ILE A 164 0.05 12.98 -7.20
N SER A 165 -0.74 13.66 -8.04
CA SER A 165 -1.16 15.04 -7.78
C SER A 165 -1.83 15.15 -6.41
N ARG A 166 -2.62 14.14 -6.02
CA ARG A 166 -3.30 14.15 -4.73
C ARG A 166 -2.39 13.83 -3.55
N ALA A 167 -1.41 12.96 -3.74
CA ALA A 167 -0.34 12.72 -2.77
C ALA A 167 0.45 13.99 -2.47
N GLU A 168 0.74 14.80 -3.50
CA GLU A 168 1.42 16.09 -3.38
C GLU A 168 0.62 17.09 -2.54
N ASP A 169 -0.69 17.23 -2.83
CA ASP A 169 -1.59 18.08 -2.03
C ASP A 169 -1.66 17.66 -0.56
N LEU A 170 -1.75 16.34 -0.30
CA LEU A 170 -1.79 15.78 1.05
C LEU A 170 -0.47 16.04 1.79
N LYS A 171 0.67 15.88 1.11
CA LYS A 171 1.99 16.17 1.65
C LYS A 171 2.10 17.64 2.05
N TYR A 172 1.80 18.57 1.14
CA TYR A 172 1.86 20.00 1.43
C TYR A 172 0.92 20.41 2.56
N THR A 173 -0.32 19.91 2.57
CA THR A 173 -1.28 20.19 3.64
C THR A 173 -0.75 19.73 5.00
N ARG A 174 -0.10 18.56 5.07
CA ARG A 174 0.50 18.05 6.31
C ARG A 174 1.66 18.92 6.78
N GLU A 175 2.58 19.27 5.89
CA GLU A 175 3.73 20.12 6.25
C GLU A 175 3.29 21.53 6.68
N ILE A 176 2.30 22.13 6.02
CA ILE A 176 1.72 23.43 6.45
C ILE A 176 1.11 23.33 7.84
N LYS A 177 0.32 22.28 8.12
CA LYS A 177 -0.26 22.07 9.45
C LYS A 177 0.80 21.90 10.52
N HIS A 178 1.90 21.20 10.20
CA HIS A 178 3.04 21.02 11.11
C HIS A 178 3.70 22.36 11.45
N LEU A 179 4.05 23.15 10.43
CA LEU A 179 4.67 24.47 10.62
C LEU A 179 3.78 25.40 11.44
N LEU A 180 2.47 25.43 11.18
CA LEU A 180 1.54 26.23 11.99
C LEU A 180 1.50 25.75 13.44
N ALA A 181 1.49 24.44 13.68
CA ALA A 181 1.48 23.90 15.04
C ALA A 181 2.78 24.20 15.81
N GLU A 182 3.92 24.30 15.13
CA GLU A 182 5.21 24.69 15.72
C GLU A 182 5.24 26.18 16.12
N GLU A 183 4.61 27.07 15.35
CA GLU A 183 4.55 28.51 15.65
C GLU A 183 3.60 28.86 16.81
N TYR A 184 2.63 28.00 17.13
CA TYR A 184 1.66 28.21 18.21
C TYR A 184 2.01 27.48 19.52
N ASN A 185 3.15 26.78 19.59
CA ASN A 185 3.70 26.17 20.81
C ASN A 185 4.95 26.92 21.29
#